data_AF-A0A5K0YDR6-F1
#
_entry.id   AF-A0A5K0YDR6-F1
#
_cell.length_a   1.000
_cell.length_b   1.000
_cell.length_c   1.000
_cell.angle_alpha   90.00
_cell.angle_beta   90.00
_cell.angle_gamma   90.00
#
_symmetry.space_group_name_H-M   'P 1'
#
loop_
_entity.id
_entity.type
_entity.pdbx_description
1 polymer ?
#
loop_
_entity_poly.entity_id
_entity_poly.type
_entity_poly.pdbx_seq_one_letter_code
_entity_poly.pdbx_strand_id
1 'polypeptide(L)'
;YANRNLARSLAKEREREREKVSQICIILTSYVLAGGIYLLEIHRILRPGGFWVLSGPPVNYEVRAHGWNTTVEYQRSNYNDLQSLLTNMCFKLYNEKDDIAVWQKTSDNSCYNKLAKPDVYPPQCDDSFEQDDAWYVPIRPCVVVPDQKWKRIGLQSLPKWPQRLHVAPERVGSTYGGNSGAFKLDDSNWTLRVKHYKTVLPALGSDKIRNVMDMNTMYGGFAAALVGSPIWVMNVVSSYGTKNLGVVYDRGLIGVYHDW
;
A
#
# COMPACT_ATOMS: atom_id res chain seq x y z
N TYR A 1 7.17 30.46 19.77
CA TYR A 1 6.72 29.29 20.54
C TYR A 1 5.47 28.61 19.97
N ALA A 2 4.41 29.34 19.60
CA ALA A 2 3.18 28.77 19.01
C ALA A 2 3.41 27.92 17.73
N ASN A 3 4.34 28.33 16.86
CA ASN A 3 4.59 27.66 15.58
C ASN A 3 5.30 26.28 15.72
N ARG A 4 6.15 26.10 16.74
CA ARG A 4 6.81 24.80 17.03
C ARG A 4 5.83 23.77 17.58
N ASN A 5 4.86 24.21 18.39
CA ASN A 5 3.84 23.32 18.95
C ASN A 5 2.85 22.87 17.87
N LEU A 6 2.49 23.77 16.94
CA LEU A 6 1.67 23.44 15.78
C LEU A 6 2.40 22.45 14.84
N ALA A 7 3.67 22.69 14.53
CA ALA A 7 4.47 21.78 13.71
C ALA A 7 4.62 20.38 14.35
N ARG A 8 4.81 20.31 15.68
CA ARG A 8 4.83 19.03 16.43
C ARG A 8 3.47 18.33 16.45
N SER A 9 2.37 19.09 16.54
CA SER A 9 1.02 18.55 16.46
C SER A 9 0.74 17.95 15.08
N LEU A 10 1.05 18.69 14.00
CA LEU A 10 0.93 18.22 12.62
C LEU A 10 1.86 17.04 12.32
N ALA A 11 3.04 16.99 12.93
CA ALA A 11 3.94 15.83 12.82
C ALA A 11 3.35 14.59 13.53
N LYS A 12 2.79 14.73 14.74
CA LYS A 12 2.12 13.62 15.44
C LYS A 12 0.86 13.13 14.74
N GLU A 13 0.11 14.05 14.14
CA GLU A 13 -1.08 13.72 13.34
C GLU A 13 -0.67 13.04 12.03
N ARG A 14 0.40 13.51 11.38
CA ARG A 14 1.05 12.84 10.25
C ARG A 14 1.56 11.44 10.60
N GLU A 15 2.14 11.24 11.78
CA GLU A 15 2.59 9.92 12.28
C GLU A 15 1.40 8.97 12.45
N ARG A 16 0.32 9.44 13.11
CA ARG A 16 -0.92 8.67 13.27
C ARG A 16 -1.59 8.31 11.95
N GLU A 17 -1.65 9.26 11.02
CA GLU A 17 -2.24 9.01 9.69
C GLU A 17 -1.34 8.09 8.85
N ARG A 18 -0.02 8.17 8.92
CA ARG A 18 0.88 7.23 8.23
C ARG A 18 0.80 5.80 8.76
N GLU A 19 0.58 5.65 10.07
CA GLU A 19 0.34 4.34 10.66
C GLU A 19 -0.98 3.73 10.16
N LYS A 20 -2.04 4.54 9.98
CA LYS A 20 -3.34 4.11 9.43
C LYS A 20 -3.32 3.86 7.92
N VAL A 21 -2.70 4.76 7.14
CA VAL A 21 -2.63 4.69 5.66
C VAL A 21 -1.84 3.47 5.18
N SER A 22 -0.88 2.98 5.98
CA SER A 22 -0.18 1.74 5.66
C SER A 22 -1.02 0.47 5.90
N GLN A 23 -2.19 0.59 6.54
CA GLN A 23 -3.04 -0.53 6.95
C GLN A 23 -4.38 -0.60 6.20
N ILE A 24 -4.81 0.53 5.61
CA ILE A 24 -6.14 0.69 5.03
C ILE A 24 -5.98 1.18 3.60
N CYS A 25 -6.48 0.40 2.64
CA CYS A 25 -6.66 0.85 1.26
C CYS A 25 -8.10 1.34 1.10
N ILE A 26 -8.28 2.66 1.04
CA ILE A 26 -9.57 3.29 0.75
C ILE A 26 -9.58 3.60 -0.75
N ILE A 27 -10.39 2.88 -1.52
CA ILE A 27 -10.59 3.18 -2.93
C ILE A 27 -12.08 3.45 -3.16
N LEU A 28 -12.38 4.68 -3.57
CA LEU A 28 -13.72 5.15 -3.90
C LEU A 28 -14.03 4.88 -5.39
N THR A 29 -13.88 3.63 -5.83
CA THR A 29 -14.25 3.22 -7.20
C THR A 29 -15.37 2.21 -7.16
N SER A 30 -16.33 2.32 -8.08
CA SER A 30 -17.36 1.29 -8.25
C SER A 30 -16.71 -0.04 -8.63
N TYR A 31 -16.93 -1.10 -7.84
CA TYR A 31 -16.38 -2.44 -8.12
C TYR A 31 -16.94 -3.03 -9.42
N VAL A 32 -18.13 -2.56 -9.84
CA VAL A 32 -18.82 -3.00 -11.06
C VAL A 32 -18.08 -2.54 -12.32
N LEU A 33 -17.24 -1.49 -12.23
CA LEU A 33 -16.43 -1.04 -13.36
C LEU A 33 -15.40 -2.12 -13.76
N ALA A 34 -15.33 -2.41 -15.06
CA ALA A 34 -14.40 -3.37 -15.65
C ALA A 34 -14.45 -4.79 -15.05
N GLY A 35 -15.64 -5.26 -14.63
CA GLY A 35 -15.85 -6.64 -14.21
C GLY A 35 -15.13 -7.04 -12.92
N GLY A 36 -14.91 -6.08 -12.01
CA GLY A 36 -14.22 -6.34 -10.74
C GLY A 36 -12.69 -6.45 -10.85
N ILE A 37 -12.10 -6.18 -12.02
CA ILE A 37 -10.66 -6.32 -12.24
C ILE A 37 -9.83 -5.40 -11.34
N TYR A 38 -10.35 -4.21 -11.00
CA TYR A 38 -9.69 -3.31 -10.05
C TYR A 38 -9.60 -3.89 -8.65
N LEU A 39 -10.56 -4.72 -8.24
CA LEU A 39 -10.54 -5.37 -6.94
C LEU A 39 -9.43 -6.42 -6.84
N LEU A 40 -9.08 -7.06 -7.97
CA LEU A 40 -7.94 -7.98 -8.06
C LEU A 40 -6.61 -7.22 -7.90
N GLU A 41 -6.52 -6.03 -8.47
CA GLU A 41 -5.35 -5.16 -8.31
C GLU A 41 -5.23 -4.63 -6.87
N ILE A 42 -6.35 -4.29 -6.23
CA ILE A 42 -6.39 -3.97 -4.79
C ILE A 42 -5.89 -5.17 -3.98
N HIS A 43 -6.35 -6.38 -4.30
CA HIS A 43 -5.89 -7.58 -3.63
C HIS A 43 -4.37 -7.74 -3.76
N ARG A 44 -3.77 -7.48 -4.93
CA ARG A 44 -2.32 -7.54 -5.15
C ARG A 44 -1.56 -6.56 -4.26
N ILE A 45 -2.03 -5.32 -4.16
CA ILE A 45 -1.36 -4.24 -3.41
C ILE A 45 -1.57 -4.36 -1.90
N LEU A 46 -2.74 -4.86 -1.48
CA LEU A 46 -3.10 -4.94 -0.06
C LEU A 46 -2.33 -6.07 0.65
N ARG A 47 -1.68 -5.72 1.75
CA ARG A 47 -0.92 -6.66 2.58
C ARG A 47 -1.84 -7.64 3.32
N PRO A 48 -1.35 -8.84 3.67
CA PRO A 48 -2.06 -9.75 4.57
C PRO A 48 -2.41 -9.06 5.90
N GLY A 49 -3.67 -9.15 6.32
CA GLY A 49 -4.21 -8.46 7.50
C GLY A 49 -4.67 -7.01 7.26
N GLY A 50 -4.44 -6.46 6.07
CA GLY A 50 -4.90 -5.13 5.68
C GLY A 50 -6.41 -5.05 5.43
N PHE A 51 -6.92 -3.82 5.39
CA PHE A 51 -8.34 -3.54 5.24
C PHE A 51 -8.65 -2.90 3.88
N TRP A 52 -9.74 -3.36 3.28
CA TRP A 52 -10.40 -2.73 2.15
C TRP A 52 -11.75 -2.18 2.62
N VAL A 53 -12.04 -0.93 2.26
CA VAL A 53 -13.28 -0.25 2.67
C VAL A 53 -14.09 0.08 1.43
N LEU A 54 -15.31 -0.44 1.39
CA LEU A 54 -16.31 -0.10 0.39
C LEU A 54 -17.31 0.89 1.00
N SER A 55 -17.58 1.99 0.28
CA SER A 55 -18.59 2.97 0.65
C SER A 55 -19.55 3.16 -0.53
N GLY A 56 -20.85 2.99 -0.29
CA GLY A 56 -21.89 3.09 -1.31
C GLY A 56 -22.39 1.73 -1.83
N PRO A 57 -23.02 1.67 -3.02
CA PRO A 57 -23.67 0.46 -3.50
C PRO A 57 -22.69 -0.72 -3.65
N PRO A 58 -23.11 -1.95 -3.32
CA PRO A 58 -24.44 -2.35 -2.86
C PRO A 58 -24.60 -2.37 -1.31
N VAL A 59 -23.72 -1.73 -0.52
CA VAL A 59 -23.82 -1.72 0.95
C VAL A 59 -25.10 -1.00 1.41
N ASN A 60 -25.85 -1.54 2.37
CA ASN A 60 -27.11 -0.93 2.85
C ASN A 60 -28.16 -0.74 1.73
N TYR A 61 -28.19 -1.67 0.77
CA TYR A 61 -29.13 -1.62 -0.36
C TYR A 61 -30.60 -1.65 0.07
N GLU A 62 -30.94 -2.25 1.21
CA GLU A 62 -32.31 -2.33 1.73
C GLU A 62 -32.93 -0.95 1.96
N VAL A 63 -32.11 0.03 2.37
CA VAL A 63 -32.54 1.41 2.63
C VAL A 63 -32.27 2.31 1.41
N ARG A 64 -31.17 2.07 0.69
CA ARG A 64 -30.65 3.00 -0.33
C ARG A 64 -31.03 2.68 -1.77
N ALA A 65 -31.54 1.47 -2.09
CA ALA A 65 -31.78 1.04 -3.48
C ALA A 65 -32.64 2.01 -4.29
N HIS A 66 -33.68 2.59 -3.68
CA HIS A 66 -34.54 3.59 -4.30
C HIS A 66 -33.79 4.87 -4.69
N GLY A 67 -32.82 5.30 -3.86
CA GLY A 67 -32.00 6.48 -4.13
C GLY A 67 -30.99 6.29 -5.25
N TRP A 68 -30.68 5.04 -5.62
CA TRP A 68 -29.78 4.71 -6.72
C TRP A 68 -30.49 4.38 -8.04
N ASN A 69 -31.81 4.53 -8.10
CA ASN A 69 -32.63 4.16 -9.25
C ASN A 69 -32.45 2.68 -9.66
N THR A 70 -32.37 1.79 -8.66
CA THR A 70 -32.17 0.33 -8.83
C THR A 70 -33.16 -0.46 -7.97
N THR A 71 -33.32 -1.76 -8.22
CA THR A 71 -34.19 -2.63 -7.41
C THR A 71 -33.43 -3.27 -6.26
N VAL A 72 -34.14 -3.61 -5.19
CA VAL A 72 -33.59 -4.31 -4.01
C VAL A 72 -33.02 -5.66 -4.43
N GLU A 73 -33.70 -6.38 -5.33
CA GLU A 73 -33.27 -7.69 -5.84
C GLU A 73 -31.97 -7.59 -6.63
N TYR A 74 -31.83 -6.57 -7.48
CA TYR A 74 -30.61 -6.34 -8.25
C TYR A 74 -29.41 -6.04 -7.33
N GLN A 75 -29.60 -5.17 -6.35
CA GLN A 75 -28.53 -4.83 -5.40
C GLN A 75 -28.18 -6.00 -4.47
N ARG A 76 -29.18 -6.79 -4.05
CA ARG A 76 -28.96 -8.03 -3.29
C ARG A 76 -28.11 -9.02 -4.08
N SER A 77 -28.43 -9.23 -5.35
CA SER A 77 -27.63 -10.11 -6.23
C SER A 77 -26.20 -9.61 -6.34
N ASN A 78 -26.01 -8.32 -6.65
CA ASN A 78 -24.68 -7.73 -6.74
C ASN A 78 -23.89 -7.82 -5.44
N TYR A 79 -24.56 -7.69 -4.28
CA TYR A 79 -23.89 -7.84 -2.99
C TYR A 79 -23.47 -9.28 -2.75
N ASN A 80 -24.33 -10.25 -3.03
CA ASN A 80 -23.99 -11.67 -2.93
C ASN A 80 -22.80 -12.05 -3.84
N ASP A 81 -22.79 -11.55 -5.08
CA ASP A 81 -21.69 -11.77 -6.03
C ASP A 81 -20.39 -11.15 -5.52
N LEU A 82 -20.44 -9.93 -4.98
CA LEU A 82 -19.31 -9.27 -4.35
C LEU A 82 -18.79 -10.06 -3.13
N GLN A 83 -19.67 -10.51 -2.24
CA GLN A 83 -19.30 -11.29 -1.06
C GLN A 83 -18.66 -12.63 -1.45
N SER A 84 -19.17 -13.29 -2.49
CA SER A 84 -18.62 -14.52 -3.05
C SER A 84 -17.21 -14.28 -3.61
N LEU A 85 -17.04 -13.23 -4.42
CA LEU A 85 -15.76 -12.83 -5.00
C LEU A 85 -14.72 -12.51 -3.91
N LEU A 86 -15.08 -11.68 -2.93
CA LEU A 86 -14.22 -11.32 -1.80
C LEU A 86 -13.85 -12.55 -0.97
N THR A 87 -14.80 -13.43 -0.71
CA THR A 87 -14.55 -14.68 0.00
C THR A 87 -13.52 -15.52 -0.76
N ASN A 88 -13.67 -15.67 -2.08
CA ASN A 88 -12.72 -16.40 -2.94
C ASN A 88 -11.32 -15.77 -2.92
N MET A 89 -11.22 -14.45 -2.89
CA MET A 89 -9.98 -13.68 -2.70
C MET A 89 -9.48 -13.60 -1.25
N CYS A 90 -10.05 -14.40 -0.33
CA CYS A 90 -9.60 -14.48 1.05
C CYS A 90 -9.77 -13.18 1.85
N PHE A 91 -10.86 -12.47 1.59
CA PHE A 91 -11.36 -11.42 2.47
C PHE A 91 -12.41 -11.96 3.43
N LYS A 92 -12.48 -11.35 4.61
CA LYS A 92 -13.53 -11.56 5.62
C LYS A 92 -14.19 -10.23 5.93
N LEU A 93 -15.52 -10.22 6.05
CA LEU A 93 -16.23 -9.03 6.51
C LEU A 93 -15.80 -8.75 7.95
N TYR A 94 -15.25 -7.56 8.18
CA TYR A 94 -14.79 -7.13 9.49
C TYR A 94 -15.90 -6.38 10.23
N ASN A 95 -16.54 -5.44 9.56
CA ASN A 95 -17.68 -4.70 10.10
C ASN A 95 -18.47 -4.06 8.95
N GLU A 96 -19.77 -3.88 9.15
CA GLU A 96 -20.65 -3.16 8.23
C GLU A 96 -21.50 -2.20 9.05
N LYS A 97 -21.53 -0.93 8.65
CA LYS A 97 -22.32 0.10 9.33
C LYS A 97 -22.72 1.18 8.34
N ASP A 98 -24.02 1.51 8.33
CA ASP A 98 -24.60 2.48 7.42
C ASP A 98 -24.18 2.14 5.98
N ASP A 99 -23.68 3.10 5.20
CA ASP A 99 -23.29 2.87 3.80
C ASP A 99 -21.84 2.34 3.64
N ILE A 100 -21.22 1.83 4.71
CA ILE A 100 -19.81 1.42 4.74
C ILE A 100 -19.65 -0.05 5.13
N ALA A 101 -18.96 -0.82 4.29
CA ALA A 101 -18.53 -2.18 4.59
C ALA A 101 -17.00 -2.24 4.64
N VAL A 102 -16.47 -2.79 5.72
CA VAL A 102 -15.03 -2.98 5.95
C VAL A 102 -14.71 -4.46 5.83
N TRP A 103 -13.78 -4.79 4.94
CA TRP A 103 -13.31 -6.14 4.67
C TRP A 103 -11.85 -6.26 5.03
N GLN A 104 -11.45 -7.38 5.63
CA GLN A 104 -10.08 -7.66 6.00
C GLN A 104 -9.52 -8.82 5.18
N LYS A 105 -8.37 -8.61 4.53
CA LYS A 105 -7.63 -9.67 3.86
C LYS A 105 -7.04 -10.62 4.91
N THR A 106 -7.23 -11.92 4.77
CA THR A 106 -6.72 -12.88 5.77
C THR A 106 -5.20 -12.80 5.88
N SER A 107 -4.70 -12.90 7.11
CA SER A 107 -3.26 -12.98 7.37
C SER A 107 -2.66 -14.35 7.05
N ASP A 108 -3.50 -15.39 7.04
CA ASP A 108 -3.10 -16.76 6.72
C ASP A 108 -3.30 -17.05 5.23
N ASN A 109 -2.31 -17.70 4.63
CA ASN A 109 -2.28 -18.13 3.24
C ASN A 109 -3.08 -19.42 2.98
N SER A 110 -3.48 -20.16 4.03
CA SER A 110 -4.26 -21.41 3.89
C SER A 110 -5.55 -21.24 3.10
N CYS A 111 -6.15 -20.04 3.12
CA CYS A 111 -7.35 -19.73 2.36
C CYS A 111 -7.13 -19.84 0.84
N TYR A 112 -5.93 -19.58 0.32
CA TYR A 112 -5.65 -19.67 -1.12
C TYR A 112 -5.58 -21.12 -1.62
N ASN A 113 -5.52 -22.13 -0.75
CA ASN A 113 -5.50 -23.54 -1.15
C ASN A 113 -6.73 -23.93 -1.98
N LYS A 114 -7.85 -23.22 -1.84
CA LYS A 114 -9.05 -23.44 -2.65
C LYS A 114 -8.90 -22.99 -4.10
N LEU A 115 -7.98 -22.06 -4.39
CA LEU A 115 -7.71 -21.56 -5.74
C LEU A 115 -6.99 -22.60 -6.60
N ALA A 116 -6.46 -23.67 -6.01
CA ALA A 116 -5.89 -24.80 -6.73
C ALA A 116 -6.95 -25.62 -7.50
N LYS A 117 -8.25 -25.37 -7.25
CA LYS A 117 -9.35 -26.03 -7.95
C LYS A 117 -9.63 -25.30 -9.28
N PRO A 118 -9.79 -26.02 -10.40
CA PRO A 118 -9.95 -25.41 -11.73
C PRO A 118 -11.23 -24.57 -11.89
N ASP A 119 -12.28 -24.86 -11.11
CA ASP A 119 -13.59 -24.20 -11.25
C ASP A 119 -13.75 -22.93 -10.38
N VAL A 120 -12.69 -22.49 -9.70
CA VAL A 120 -12.76 -21.34 -8.78
C VAL A 120 -12.31 -20.07 -9.50
N TYR A 121 -13.22 -19.09 -9.56
CA TYR A 121 -12.92 -17.74 -10.02
C TYR A 121 -12.76 -16.78 -8.83
N PRO A 122 -11.79 -15.85 -8.86
CA PRO A 122 -10.69 -15.71 -9.83
C PRO A 122 -9.58 -16.79 -9.68
N PRO A 123 -8.92 -17.21 -10.77
CA PRO A 123 -7.81 -18.17 -10.71
C PRO A 123 -6.56 -17.56 -10.06
N GLN A 124 -5.64 -18.40 -9.60
CA GLN A 124 -4.30 -17.96 -9.19
C GLN A 124 -3.48 -17.51 -10.42
N CYS A 125 -2.72 -16.41 -10.28
CA CYS A 125 -1.80 -15.97 -11.33
C CYS A 125 -0.66 -16.98 -11.54
N ASP A 126 -0.22 -17.11 -12.78
CA ASP A 126 0.92 -17.96 -13.16
C ASP A 126 2.27 -17.32 -12.80
N ASP A 127 3.33 -18.12 -12.79
CA ASP A 127 4.68 -17.68 -12.44
C ASP A 127 5.30 -16.70 -13.45
N SER A 128 4.65 -16.47 -14.61
CA SER A 128 5.06 -15.46 -15.59
C SER A 128 4.71 -14.03 -15.15
N PHE A 129 3.86 -13.87 -14.14
CA PHE A 129 3.42 -12.57 -13.64
C PHE A 129 4.37 -12.05 -12.56
N GLU A 130 5.16 -11.03 -12.89
CA GLU A 130 6.01 -10.34 -11.93
C GLU A 130 5.14 -9.41 -11.05
N GLN A 131 5.13 -9.66 -9.75
CA GLN A 131 4.24 -8.96 -8.82
C GLN A 131 4.58 -7.49 -8.67
N ASP A 132 5.84 -7.10 -8.88
CA ASP A 132 6.30 -5.71 -8.73
C ASP A 132 6.24 -4.91 -10.05
N ASP A 133 5.69 -5.50 -11.12
CA ASP A 133 5.39 -4.79 -12.35
C ASP A 133 4.20 -3.85 -12.17
N ALA A 134 4.39 -2.60 -12.61
CA ALA A 134 3.39 -1.56 -12.47
C ALA A 134 3.17 -0.72 -13.75
N TRP A 135 4.08 -0.82 -14.73
CA TRP A 135 4.07 0.04 -15.92
C TRP A 135 4.06 -0.80 -17.20
N TYR A 136 3.25 -0.41 -18.18
CA TYR A 136 3.04 -1.13 -19.45
C TYR A 136 2.67 -2.62 -19.32
N VAL A 137 2.15 -3.04 -18.17
CA VAL A 137 1.66 -4.41 -17.94
C VAL A 137 0.13 -4.38 -17.83
N PRO A 138 -0.60 -5.17 -18.63
CA PRO A 138 -2.04 -5.25 -18.53
C PRO A 138 -2.45 -5.90 -17.19
N ILE A 139 -3.51 -5.37 -16.57
CA ILE A 139 -4.08 -5.98 -15.37
C ILE A 139 -4.61 -7.37 -15.75
N ARG A 140 -4.17 -8.40 -15.04
CA ARG A 140 -4.62 -9.77 -15.26
C ARG A 140 -5.79 -10.12 -14.33
N PRO A 141 -6.84 -10.81 -14.82
CA PRO A 141 -7.97 -11.23 -14.01
C PRO A 141 -7.64 -12.45 -13.14
N CYS A 142 -6.60 -12.36 -12.31
CA CYS A 142 -6.12 -13.44 -11.44
C CYS A 142 -5.67 -12.91 -10.07
N VAL A 143 -5.56 -13.81 -9.10
CA VAL A 143 -5.16 -13.52 -7.73
C VAL A 143 -3.67 -13.84 -7.53
N VAL A 144 -2.94 -12.83 -7.08
CA VAL A 144 -1.55 -12.97 -6.66
C VAL A 144 -1.50 -13.46 -5.21
N VAL A 145 -1.00 -14.68 -5.01
CA VAL A 145 -0.82 -15.26 -3.67
C VAL A 145 0.43 -14.63 -3.02
N PRO A 146 0.34 -14.16 -1.76
CA PRO A 146 1.51 -13.66 -1.03
C PRO A 146 2.59 -14.74 -0.93
N ASP A 147 3.80 -14.43 -1.40
CA ASP A 147 4.92 -15.38 -1.41
C ASP A 147 5.31 -15.79 0.03
N GLN A 148 5.32 -17.10 0.28
CA GLN A 148 5.60 -17.72 1.58
C GLN A 148 7.04 -17.50 2.06
N LYS A 149 7.97 -17.13 1.15
CA LYS A 149 9.35 -16.76 1.50
C LYS A 149 9.39 -15.59 2.48
N TRP A 150 8.41 -14.70 2.39
CA TRP A 150 8.38 -13.47 3.17
C TRP A 150 7.45 -13.61 4.37
N LYS A 151 8.02 -14.03 5.50
CA LYS A 151 7.26 -14.27 6.73
C LYS A 151 6.80 -12.98 7.40
N ARG A 152 7.42 -11.84 7.09
CA ARG A 152 7.16 -10.54 7.74
C ARG A 152 6.52 -9.48 6.83
N ILE A 153 5.68 -9.90 5.86
CA ILE A 153 4.88 -8.95 5.05
C ILE A 153 3.58 -8.57 5.76
N GLY A 154 3.07 -9.45 6.63
CA GLY A 154 1.80 -9.26 7.31
C GLY A 154 1.80 -8.02 8.20
N LEU A 155 0.65 -7.37 8.30
CA LEU A 155 0.52 -6.08 9.00
C LEU A 155 1.03 -6.09 10.44
N GLN A 156 0.82 -7.20 11.15
CA GLN A 156 1.21 -7.37 12.56
C GLN A 156 2.73 -7.58 12.75
N SER A 157 3.45 -7.97 11.70
CA SER A 157 4.88 -8.30 11.76
C SER A 157 5.81 -7.12 11.45
N LEU A 158 5.23 -6.02 10.96
CA LEU A 158 5.96 -4.81 10.60
C LEU A 158 6.33 -4.01 11.86
N PRO A 159 7.55 -3.45 11.92
CA PRO A 159 7.88 -2.47 12.95
C PRO A 159 6.90 -1.30 12.90
N LYS A 160 6.58 -0.74 14.07
CA LYS A 160 5.76 0.46 14.13
C LYS A 160 6.46 1.64 13.47
N TRP A 161 5.68 2.63 13.06
CA TRP A 161 6.22 3.91 12.64
C TRP A 161 6.65 4.72 13.87
N PRO A 162 7.79 5.46 13.84
CA PRO A 162 8.72 5.65 12.73
C PRO A 162 9.85 4.61 12.65
N GLN A 163 9.89 3.61 13.53
CA GLN A 163 10.98 2.62 13.59
C GLN A 163 11.17 1.87 12.27
N ARG A 164 10.08 1.59 11.53
CA ARG A 164 10.15 0.95 10.20
C ARG A 164 10.98 1.69 9.17
N LEU A 165 11.28 2.97 9.37
CA LEU A 165 12.20 3.69 8.49
C LEU A 165 13.61 3.14 8.56
N HIS A 166 14.05 2.61 9.70
CA HIS A 166 15.45 2.22 9.93
C HIS A 166 15.65 0.70 9.99
N VAL A 167 14.58 -0.07 9.74
CA VAL A 167 14.63 -1.54 9.74
C VAL A 167 14.54 -2.01 8.29
N ALA A 168 15.55 -2.78 7.86
CA ALA A 168 15.56 -3.39 6.54
C ALA A 168 14.38 -4.35 6.40
N PRO A 169 13.46 -4.13 5.44
CA PRO A 169 12.38 -5.08 5.19
C PRO A 169 12.91 -6.33 4.50
N GLU A 170 12.19 -7.45 4.60
CA GLU A 170 12.66 -8.72 4.04
C GLU A 170 12.87 -8.60 2.52
N ARG A 171 11.96 -7.91 1.81
CA ARG A 171 12.01 -7.67 0.36
C ARG A 171 13.30 -7.02 -0.14
N VAL A 172 14.11 -6.40 0.73
CA VAL A 172 15.45 -5.93 0.34
C VAL A 172 16.28 -7.06 -0.29
N GLY A 173 16.13 -8.29 0.18
CA GLY A 173 16.88 -9.45 -0.34
C GLY A 173 16.52 -9.87 -1.78
N SER A 174 15.36 -9.45 -2.31
CA SER A 174 14.99 -9.71 -3.71
C SER A 174 15.38 -8.59 -4.66
N THR A 175 15.77 -7.42 -4.14
CA THR A 175 16.30 -6.34 -4.97
C THR A 175 17.72 -6.67 -5.43
N TYR A 176 18.04 -6.36 -6.68
CA TYR A 176 19.37 -6.62 -7.24
C TYR A 176 20.46 -5.91 -6.44
N GLY A 177 21.40 -6.67 -5.87
CA GLY A 177 22.45 -6.16 -4.99
C GLY A 177 21.98 -5.73 -3.60
N GLY A 178 20.70 -5.96 -3.26
CA GLY A 178 20.12 -5.61 -1.97
C GLY A 178 20.37 -6.65 -0.90
N ASN A 179 20.78 -6.18 0.27
CA ASN A 179 20.81 -6.97 1.50
C ASN A 179 20.67 -6.03 2.71
N SER A 180 20.47 -6.62 3.90
CA SER A 180 20.27 -5.85 5.13
C SER A 180 21.46 -4.94 5.49
N GLY A 181 22.69 -5.33 5.13
CA GLY A 181 23.89 -4.52 5.31
C GLY A 181 23.92 -3.31 4.37
N ALA A 182 23.63 -3.52 3.09
CA ALA A 182 23.53 -2.45 2.09
C ALA A 182 22.45 -1.42 2.46
N PHE A 183 21.30 -1.89 2.95
CA PHE A 183 20.23 -1.02 3.45
C PHE A 183 20.69 -0.15 4.63
N LYS A 184 21.34 -0.75 5.64
CA LYS A 184 21.84 -0.01 6.81
C LYS A 184 22.92 1.00 6.44
N LEU A 185 23.76 0.65 5.48
CA LEU A 185 24.79 1.54 4.95
C LEU A 185 24.15 2.73 4.22
N ASP A 186 23.15 2.48 3.37
CA ASP A 186 22.39 3.54 2.69
C ASP A 186 21.71 4.49 3.69
N ASP A 187 21.02 3.94 4.70
CA ASP A 187 20.36 4.72 5.76
C ASP A 187 21.34 5.62 6.53
N SER A 188 22.51 5.07 6.89
CA SER A 188 23.58 5.81 7.57
C SER A 188 24.18 6.90 6.67
N ASN A 189 24.45 6.57 5.41
CA ASN A 189 25.00 7.52 4.44
C ASN A 189 24.03 8.68 4.18
N TRP A 190 22.74 8.42 4.01
CA TRP A 190 21.74 9.47 3.81
C TRP A 190 21.59 10.38 5.02
N THR A 191 21.68 9.82 6.23
CA THR A 191 21.69 10.62 7.46
C THR A 191 22.85 11.63 7.47
N LEU A 192 24.05 11.20 7.08
CA LEU A 192 25.24 12.07 6.96
C LEU A 192 25.09 13.09 5.82
N ARG A 193 24.62 12.65 4.65
CA ARG A 193 24.42 13.51 3.47
C ARG A 193 23.40 14.60 3.73
N VAL A 194 22.25 14.27 4.33
CA VAL A 194 21.22 15.25 4.69
C VAL A 194 21.75 16.27 5.69
N LYS A 195 22.57 15.85 6.66
CA LYS A 195 23.23 16.78 7.60
C LYS A 195 24.11 17.78 6.85
N HIS A 196 24.89 17.34 5.86
CA HIS A 196 25.69 18.21 5.01
C HIS A 196 24.82 19.08 4.08
N TYR A 197 23.78 18.53 3.46
CA TYR A 197 22.88 19.29 2.59
C TYR A 197 22.18 20.43 3.31
N LYS A 198 21.86 20.27 4.60
CA LYS A 198 21.32 21.37 5.41
C LYS A 198 22.31 22.53 5.60
N THR A 199 23.62 22.31 5.48
CA THR A 199 24.62 23.40 5.59
C THR A 199 24.78 24.15 4.27
N VAL A 200 24.72 23.46 3.13
CA VAL A 200 24.88 24.08 1.80
C VAL A 200 23.57 24.60 1.22
N LEU A 201 22.44 24.01 1.60
CA LEU A 201 21.10 24.38 1.18
C LEU A 201 20.24 24.69 2.43
N PRO A 202 20.32 25.91 2.98
CA PRO A 202 19.57 26.30 4.18
C PRO A 202 18.06 26.08 4.07
N ALA A 203 17.53 26.05 2.85
CA ALA A 203 16.14 25.71 2.55
C ALA A 203 15.71 24.34 3.12
N LEU A 204 16.62 23.35 3.17
CA LEU A 204 16.35 22.02 3.75
C LEU A 204 16.40 22.02 5.29
N GLY A 205 17.06 23.00 5.88
CA GLY A 205 17.12 23.20 7.33
C GLY A 205 16.06 24.16 7.87
N SER A 206 15.25 24.77 6.99
CA SER A 206 14.25 25.77 7.37
C SER A 206 12.95 25.14 7.90
N ASP A 207 12.19 25.91 8.67
CA ASP A 207 10.87 25.52 9.18
C ASP A 207 9.75 25.61 8.11
N LYS A 208 10.08 25.92 6.85
CA LYS A 208 9.10 26.05 5.75
C LYS A 208 8.74 24.68 5.17
N ILE A 209 7.46 24.49 4.89
CA ILE A 209 6.96 23.28 4.23
C ILE A 209 7.43 23.25 2.78
N ARG A 210 7.99 22.11 2.34
CA ARG A 210 8.48 21.93 0.97
C ARG A 210 8.14 20.54 0.44
N ASN A 211 7.96 20.46 -0.87
CA ASN A 211 7.89 19.20 -1.59
C ASN A 211 9.22 19.01 -2.34
N VAL A 212 9.80 17.82 -2.22
CA VAL A 212 11.03 17.42 -2.90
C VAL A 212 10.76 16.10 -3.62
N MET A 213 11.32 15.96 -4.81
CA MET A 213 11.28 14.72 -5.57
C MET A 213 12.67 14.07 -5.52
N ASP A 214 12.74 12.88 -4.95
CA ASP A 214 13.94 12.04 -5.03
C ASP A 214 13.86 11.24 -6.33
N MET A 215 14.48 11.79 -7.37
CA MET A 215 14.37 11.29 -8.76
C MET A 215 15.00 9.91 -8.97
N ASN A 216 15.80 9.42 -8.02
CA ASN A 216 16.49 8.13 -8.14
C ASN A 216 16.59 7.46 -6.77
N THR A 217 15.44 7.09 -6.21
CA THR A 217 15.44 6.41 -4.93
C THR A 217 15.86 4.95 -5.10
N MET A 218 16.74 4.49 -4.21
CA MET A 218 17.03 3.06 -4.07
C MET A 218 16.14 2.43 -3.00
N TYR A 219 16.31 2.87 -1.76
CA TYR A 219 15.55 2.36 -0.62
C TYR A 219 14.68 3.43 0.05
N GLY A 220 14.62 4.66 -0.46
CA GLY A 220 13.95 5.79 0.22
C GLY A 220 14.75 6.41 1.36
N GLY A 221 16.09 6.22 1.39
CA GLY A 221 16.96 6.69 2.47
C GLY A 221 16.95 8.22 2.64
N PHE A 222 16.87 8.98 1.55
CA PHE A 222 16.76 10.43 1.59
C PHE A 222 15.46 10.89 2.30
N ALA A 223 14.33 10.29 1.95
CA ALA A 223 13.04 10.59 2.59
C ALA A 223 13.04 10.21 4.08
N ALA A 224 13.63 9.06 4.43
CA ALA A 224 13.76 8.62 5.82
C ALA A 224 14.61 9.58 6.66
N ALA A 225 15.76 10.01 6.15
CA ALA A 225 16.63 10.98 6.83
C ALA A 225 15.98 12.36 7.02
N LEU A 226 14.99 12.70 6.20
CA LEU A 226 14.22 13.95 6.27
C LEU A 226 12.90 13.84 7.03
N VAL A 227 12.55 12.68 7.60
CA VAL A 227 11.23 12.46 8.22
C VAL A 227 10.87 13.50 9.30
N GLY A 228 11.86 13.94 10.08
CA GLY A 228 11.67 14.93 11.15
C GLY A 228 11.68 16.39 10.67
N SER A 229 11.86 16.63 9.37
CA SER A 229 11.87 17.96 8.76
C SER A 229 10.51 18.26 8.12
N PRO A 230 10.11 19.53 7.94
CA PRO A 230 8.85 19.89 7.28
C PRO A 230 8.92 19.68 5.75
N ILE A 231 9.47 18.55 5.30
CA ILE A 231 9.70 18.26 3.89
C ILE A 231 8.94 16.98 3.53
N TRP A 232 8.17 17.05 2.45
CA TRP A 232 7.54 15.91 1.83
C TRP A 232 8.42 15.45 0.68
N VAL A 233 8.87 14.21 0.76
CA VAL A 233 9.66 13.60 -0.30
C VAL A 233 8.77 12.62 -1.07
N MET A 234 8.61 12.86 -2.36
CA MET A 234 8.11 11.87 -3.30
C MET A 234 9.31 11.06 -3.80
N ASN A 235 9.31 9.76 -3.51
CA ASN A 235 10.37 8.87 -3.97
C ASN A 235 10.04 8.37 -5.38
N VAL A 236 10.95 8.53 -6.33
CA VAL A 236 10.76 8.10 -7.71
C VAL A 236 11.73 6.97 -8.02
N VAL A 237 11.20 5.91 -8.61
CA VAL A 237 11.95 4.75 -9.09
C VAL A 237 11.83 4.70 -10.60
N SER A 238 12.94 4.52 -11.31
CA SER A 238 12.90 4.37 -12.77
C SER A 238 12.17 3.09 -13.16
N SER A 239 11.28 3.16 -14.15
CA SER A 239 10.64 1.97 -14.74
C SER A 239 11.65 1.06 -15.46
N TYR A 240 12.76 1.62 -15.95
CA TYR A 240 13.83 0.89 -16.63
C TYR A 240 14.89 0.34 -15.66
N GLY A 241 14.78 0.65 -14.36
CA GLY A 241 15.77 0.30 -13.33
C GLY A 241 15.38 -0.91 -12.49
N THR A 242 16.08 -1.09 -11.37
CA THR A 242 15.73 -2.10 -10.38
C THR A 242 14.37 -1.79 -9.75
N LYS A 243 13.45 -2.75 -9.79
CA LYS A 243 12.13 -2.67 -9.16
C LYS A 243 12.24 -2.71 -7.64
N ASN A 244 12.51 -1.56 -7.02
CA ASN A 244 12.78 -1.43 -5.58
C ASN A 244 11.67 -0.65 -4.84
N LEU A 245 10.61 -0.23 -5.54
CA LEU A 245 9.52 0.56 -4.97
C LEU A 245 8.81 -0.16 -3.81
N GLY A 246 8.72 -1.50 -3.86
CA GLY A 246 8.20 -2.31 -2.76
C GLY A 246 8.96 -2.10 -1.44
N VAL A 247 10.29 -1.90 -1.49
CA VAL A 247 11.11 -1.60 -0.30
C VAL A 247 10.76 -0.23 0.29
N VAL A 248 10.50 0.76 -0.57
CA VAL A 248 10.06 2.10 -0.17
C VAL A 248 8.72 2.02 0.57
N TYR A 249 7.77 1.24 0.03
CA TYR A 249 6.47 1.02 0.67
C TYR A 249 6.57 0.21 1.96
N ASP A 250 7.46 -0.77 2.05
CA ASP A 250 7.72 -1.52 3.28
C ASP A 250 8.23 -0.58 4.41
N ARG A 251 9.00 0.46 4.09
CA ARG A 251 9.40 1.53 5.03
C ARG A 251 8.28 2.53 5.37
N GLY A 252 7.13 2.49 4.68
CA GLY A 252 6.01 3.42 4.93
C GLY A 252 6.19 4.78 4.29
N LEU A 253 7.04 4.84 3.27
CA LEU A 253 7.27 6.03 2.47
C LEU A 253 6.36 6.00 1.24
N ILE A 254 6.04 7.18 0.71
CA ILE A 254 5.32 7.32 -0.56
C ILE A 254 6.30 7.27 -1.72
N GLY A 255 5.88 6.71 -2.84
CA GLY A 255 6.70 6.69 -4.05
C GLY A 255 5.94 6.22 -5.27
N VAL A 256 6.55 6.45 -6.44
CA VAL A 256 5.99 6.18 -7.76
C VAL A 256 7.06 5.63 -8.70
N TYR A 257 6.65 4.85 -9.70
CA TYR A 257 7.48 4.58 -10.86
C TYR A 257 7.39 5.75 -11.86
N HIS A 258 8.47 6.01 -12.61
CA HIS A 258 8.50 6.99 -13.70
C HIS A 258 9.44 6.53 -14.82
N ASP A 259 9.08 6.81 -16.07
CA ASP A 259 9.71 6.31 -17.31
C ASP A 259 10.28 7.42 -18.21
N TRP A 260 10.78 8.50 -17.59
CA TRP A 260 11.16 9.77 -18.21
C TRP A 260 11.83 9.69 -19.59
#